data_AF-A0A1Q7YVM3-F1
#
_entry.id   AF-A0A1Q7YVM3-F1
#
_cell.length_a   1.000
_cell.length_b   1.000
_cell.length_c   1.000
_cell.angle_alpha   90.00
_cell.angle_beta   90.00
_cell.angle_gamma   90.00
#
_symmetry.space_group_name_H-M   'P 1'
#
loop_
_entity.id
_entity.type
_entity.pdbx_description
1 polymer ?
#
loop_
_entity_poly.entity_id
_entity_poly.type
_entity_poly.pdbx_seq_one_letter_code
_entity_poly.pdbx_strand_id
1 'polypeptide(L)'
;MNIHVRTAGGSDGELLTAIRRQLRAVDDRLPVVELRTMQDFHDRGLVLWVIRAAGRTLIGLGMLALLLAAVGVYGLKSYVVSQRTREIGIRLALGARPADIARLLFLDGARMTMIGLAIGFPLAVILGRLLSAEFFDTDSFDPIVLTLAPLVLAAAAALATYLPARRGMRISPLDALRTE
;
A
#
# COMPACT_ATOMS: atom_id res chain seq x y z
N MET A 1 -23.91 -23.06 25.54
CA MET A 1 -24.91 -22.39 24.68
C MET A 1 -24.66 -20.91 24.80
N ASN A 2 -24.32 -20.24 23.70
CA ASN A 2 -23.97 -18.82 23.72
C ASN A 2 -25.20 -18.00 23.32
N ILE A 3 -25.58 -17.04 24.16
CA ILE A 3 -26.72 -16.16 23.91
C ILE A 3 -26.16 -14.75 23.69
N HIS A 4 -26.41 -14.18 22.52
CA HIS A 4 -26.02 -12.82 22.20
C HIS A 4 -27.25 -11.92 22.31
N VAL A 5 -27.14 -10.83 23.07
CA VAL A 5 -28.22 -9.86 23.27
C VAL A 5 -27.74 -8.50 22.77
N ARG A 6 -28.46 -7.92 21.81
CA ARG A 6 -28.21 -6.56 21.32
C ARG A 6 -29.06 -5.59 22.12
N THR A 7 -28.43 -4.56 22.70
CA THR A 7 -29.11 -3.55 23.52
C THR A 7 -29.05 -2.19 22.81
N ALA A 8 -30.08 -1.36 22.97
CA ALA A 8 -30.16 -0.03 22.40
C ALA A 8 -29.97 1.02 23.50
N GLY A 9 -28.75 1.16 24.01
CA GLY A 9 -28.37 2.18 25.00
C GLY A 9 -28.47 1.73 26.47
N GLY A 10 -27.67 2.40 27.32
CA GLY A 10 -27.47 2.10 28.76
C GLY A 10 -25.97 1.91 29.08
N SER A 11 -25.58 2.10 30.33
CA SER A 11 -24.20 1.79 30.75
C SER A 11 -24.00 0.27 30.80
N ASP A 12 -22.92 -0.23 30.20
CA ASP A 12 -22.64 -1.67 30.05
C ASP A 12 -22.76 -2.45 31.38
N GLY A 13 -22.30 -1.86 32.48
CA GLY A 13 -22.39 -2.43 33.82
C GLY A 13 -23.82 -2.64 34.31
N GLU A 14 -24.70 -1.65 34.15
CA GLU A 14 -26.10 -1.72 34.60
C GLU A 14 -26.90 -2.74 33.80
N LEU A 15 -26.66 -2.81 32.48
CA LEU A 15 -27.27 -3.79 31.59
C LEU A 15 -26.84 -5.22 31.94
N LEU A 16 -25.55 -5.45 32.21
CA LEU A 16 -25.05 -6.77 32.64
C LEU A 16 -25.69 -7.21 33.96
N THR A 17 -25.85 -6.30 34.93
CA THR A 17 -26.53 -6.59 36.19
C THR A 17 -28.02 -6.87 35.98
N ALA A 18 -28.71 -6.11 35.12
CA ALA A 18 -30.12 -6.30 34.81
C ALA A 18 -30.37 -7.64 34.11
N ILE A 19 -29.54 -8.01 33.13
CA ILE A 19 -29.61 -9.30 32.42
C ILE A 19 -29.35 -10.45 33.39
N ARG A 20 -28.33 -10.35 34.24
CA ARG A 20 -28.02 -11.38 35.25
C ARG A 20 -29.19 -11.64 36.20
N ARG A 21 -29.86 -10.57 36.64
CA ARG A 21 -31.03 -10.65 37.53
C ARG A 21 -32.23 -11.31 36.85
N GLN A 22 -32.50 -10.97 35.59
CA GLN A 22 -33.57 -11.60 34.80
C GLN A 22 -33.30 -13.08 34.54
N LEU A 23 -32.06 -13.46 34.22
CA LEU A 23 -31.68 -14.86 34.01
C LEU A 23 -31.87 -15.71 35.28
N ARG A 24 -31.47 -15.20 36.45
CA ARG A 24 -31.69 -15.90 37.73
C ARG A 24 -33.16 -16.04 38.11
N ALA A 25 -34.00 -15.06 37.75
CA ALA A 25 -35.44 -15.13 38.00
C ALA A 25 -36.14 -16.22 37.16
N VAL A 26 -35.59 -16.57 36.00
CA VAL A 26 -36.12 -17.63 35.13
C VAL A 26 -35.65 -19.00 35.59
N ASP A 27 -34.36 -19.15 35.92
CA ASP A 27 -33.82 -20.41 36.43
C ASP A 27 -32.52 -20.17 37.22
N ASP A 28 -32.60 -20.41 38.53
CA ASP A 28 -31.51 -20.16 39.49
C ASP A 28 -30.42 -21.25 39.44
N ARG A 29 -30.63 -22.34 38.70
CA ARG A 29 -29.65 -23.43 38.54
C ARG A 29 -28.72 -23.25 37.35
N LEU A 30 -28.93 -22.25 36.49
CA LEU A 30 -28.03 -22.00 35.36
C LEU A 30 -26.71 -21.38 35.84
N PRO A 31 -25.57 -22.07 35.69
CA PRO A 31 -24.27 -21.49 35.97
C PRO A 31 -23.98 -20.42 34.91
N VAL A 32 -24.09 -19.16 35.30
CA VAL A 32 -23.68 -18.03 34.48
C VAL A 32 -22.15 -17.93 34.55
N VAL A 33 -21.47 -18.62 33.63
CA VAL A 33 -20.00 -18.74 33.60
C VAL A 33 -19.34 -17.39 33.33
N GLU A 34 -19.89 -16.60 32.40
CA GLU A 34 -19.36 -15.29 32.05
C GLU A 34 -20.41 -14.43 31.36
N LEU A 35 -20.66 -13.22 31.87
CA LEU A 35 -21.30 -12.16 31.10
C LEU A 35 -20.23 -11.12 30.79
N ARG A 36 -19.92 -10.94 29.51
CA ARG A 36 -19.01 -9.90 29.03
C ARG A 36 -19.69 -9.10 27.95
N THR A 37 -19.33 -7.82 27.85
CA THR A 37 -19.79 -7.02 26.71
C THR A 37 -19.04 -7.48 25.46
N MET A 38 -19.65 -7.24 24.29
CA MET A 38 -19.01 -7.61 23.03
C MET A 38 -17.69 -6.85 22.82
N GLN A 39 -17.57 -5.65 23.40
CA GLN A 39 -16.32 -4.88 23.46
C GLN A 39 -15.26 -5.60 24.31
N ASP A 40 -15.61 -6.07 25.51
CA ASP A 40 -14.66 -6.78 26.38
C ASP A 40 -14.26 -8.16 25.80
N PHE A 41 -15.14 -8.82 25.03
CA PHE A 41 -14.78 -10.00 24.24
C PHE A 41 -13.81 -9.66 23.08
N HIS A 42 -13.99 -8.51 22.44
CA HIS A 42 -13.08 -8.03 21.41
C HIS A 42 -11.71 -7.61 21.97
N ASP A 43 -11.67 -7.05 23.17
CA ASP A 43 -10.46 -6.51 23.79
C ASP A 43 -9.67 -7.60 24.55
N ARG A 44 -10.35 -8.61 25.10
CA ARG A 44 -9.69 -9.73 25.83
C ARG A 44 -9.57 -11.02 25.04
N GLY A 45 -10.15 -11.10 23.83
CA GLY A 45 -10.02 -12.25 22.95
C GLY A 45 -8.61 -12.34 22.36
N LEU A 46 -7.73 -13.14 22.97
CA LEU A 46 -6.34 -13.38 22.55
C LEU A 46 -6.20 -13.62 21.03
N VAL A 47 -7.11 -14.42 20.47
CA VAL A 47 -7.13 -14.75 19.02
C VAL A 47 -7.41 -13.53 18.15
N LEU A 48 -8.44 -12.73 18.49
CA LEU A 48 -8.82 -11.53 17.73
C LEU A 48 -7.77 -10.43 17.86
N TRP A 49 -7.15 -10.30 19.03
CA TRP A 49 -6.04 -9.38 19.26
C TRP A 49 -4.83 -9.75 18.38
N VAL A 50 -4.43 -11.04 18.35
CA VAL A 50 -3.32 -11.52 17.50
C VAL A 50 -3.61 -11.28 16.02
N ILE A 51 -4.83 -11.57 15.53
CA ILE A 51 -5.21 -11.34 14.12
C ILE A 51 -5.10 -9.86 13.76
N ARG A 52 -5.60 -8.95 14.61
CA ARG A 52 -5.52 -7.50 14.38
C ARG A 52 -4.08 -6.98 14.45
N ALA A 53 -3.30 -7.48 15.41
CA ALA A 53 -1.89 -7.13 15.53
C ALA A 53 -1.10 -7.58 14.29
N ALA A 54 -1.31 -8.82 13.84
CA ALA A 54 -0.73 -9.33 12.60
C ALA A 54 -1.13 -8.48 11.39
N GLY A 55 -2.42 -8.14 11.26
CA GLY A 55 -2.92 -7.27 10.18
C GLY A 55 -2.24 -5.89 10.17
N ARG A 56 -2.07 -5.26 11.33
CA ARG A 56 -1.33 -3.98 11.43
C ARG A 56 0.13 -4.10 11.02
N THR A 57 0.80 -5.19 11.41
CA THR A 57 2.19 -5.45 11.00
C THR A 57 2.30 -5.69 9.50
N LEU A 58 1.36 -6.43 8.90
CA LEU A 58 1.27 -6.65 7.45
C LEU A 58 1.08 -5.33 6.68
N ILE A 59 0.23 -4.42 7.18
CA ILE A 59 0.08 -3.08 6.60
C ILE A 59 1.41 -2.31 6.67
N GLY A 60 2.11 -2.36 7.80
CA GLY A 60 3.43 -1.75 7.95
C GLY A 60 4.46 -2.31 6.97
N LEU A 61 4.51 -3.63 6.80
CA LEU A 61 5.37 -4.30 5.83
C LEU A 61 5.00 -3.93 4.38
N GLY A 62 3.71 -3.83 4.06
CA GLY A 62 3.24 -3.37 2.75
C GLY A 62 3.70 -1.95 2.44
N MET A 63 3.62 -1.04 3.41
CA MET A 63 4.14 0.33 3.28
C MET A 63 5.65 0.36 3.05
N LEU A 64 6.42 -0.44 3.80
CA LEU A 64 7.87 -0.57 3.62
C LEU A 64 8.23 -1.16 2.25
N ALA A 65 7.51 -2.19 1.80
CA ALA A 65 7.70 -2.80 0.49
C ALA A 65 7.42 -1.79 -0.64
N LEU A 66 6.37 -0.97 -0.50
CA LEU A 66 6.04 0.09 -1.45
C LEU A 66 7.14 1.16 -1.50
N LEU A 67 7.66 1.58 -0.35
CA LEU A 67 8.78 2.52 -0.27
C LEU A 67 10.04 1.94 -0.95
N LEU A 68 10.38 0.69 -0.63
CA LEU A 68 11.54 0.02 -1.21
C LEU A 68 11.41 -0.11 -2.74
N ALA A 69 10.22 -0.47 -3.23
CA ALA A 69 9.92 -0.53 -4.65
C ALA A 69 10.07 0.85 -5.31
N ALA A 70 9.54 1.91 -4.69
CA ALA A 70 9.66 3.29 -5.20
C ALA A 70 11.13 3.73 -5.28
N VAL A 71 11.93 3.45 -4.23
CA VAL A 71 13.37 3.75 -4.21
C VAL A 71 14.12 2.95 -5.27
N GLY A 72 13.81 1.66 -5.43
CA GLY A 72 14.43 0.81 -6.45
C GLY A 72 14.12 1.26 -7.87
N VAL A 73 12.86 1.60 -8.16
CA VAL A 73 12.45 2.16 -9.45
C VAL A 73 13.17 3.48 -9.71
N TYR A 74 13.25 4.36 -8.70
CA TYR A 74 13.97 5.62 -8.82
C TYR A 74 15.46 5.43 -9.10
N GLY A 75 16.13 4.58 -8.33
CA GLY A 75 17.55 4.29 -8.48
C GLY A 75 17.88 3.71 -9.86
N LEU A 76 17.14 2.68 -10.28
CA LEU A 76 17.34 2.04 -11.57
C LEU A 76 17.10 3.01 -12.73
N LYS A 77 15.99 3.76 -12.71
CA LYS A 77 15.67 4.72 -13.79
C LYS A 77 16.67 5.88 -13.82
N SER A 78 17.04 6.43 -12.67
CA SER A 78 18.03 7.51 -12.59
C SER A 78 19.39 7.05 -13.12
N TYR A 79 19.79 5.81 -12.82
CA TYR A 79 21.04 5.24 -13.30
C TYR A 79 21.05 5.11 -14.83
N VAL A 80 20.00 4.51 -15.42
CA VAL A 80 19.87 4.37 -16.87
C VAL A 80 19.87 5.72 -17.58
N VAL A 81 19.18 6.73 -17.03
CA VAL A 81 19.19 8.09 -17.58
C VAL A 81 20.58 8.72 -17.49
N SER A 82 21.30 8.55 -16.37
CA SER A 82 22.65 9.08 -16.22
C SER A 82 23.65 8.47 -17.20
N GLN A 83 23.52 7.19 -17.56
CA GLN A 83 24.35 6.59 -18.61
C GLN A 83 24.08 7.18 -20.00
N ARG A 84 22.85 7.65 -20.27
CA ARG A 84 22.47 8.27 -21.55
C ARG A 84 22.84 9.76 -21.64
N THR A 85 23.49 10.33 -20.63
CA THR A 85 23.88 11.75 -20.61
C THR A 85 24.77 12.13 -21.81
N ARG A 86 25.68 11.24 -22.24
CA ARG A 86 26.56 11.49 -23.40
C ARG A 86 25.77 11.62 -24.71
N GLU A 87 24.79 10.75 -24.95
CA GLU A 87 23.90 10.84 -26.12
C GLU A 87 23.04 12.10 -26.08
N ILE A 88 22.55 12.47 -24.89
CA ILE A 88 21.77 13.69 -24.67
C ILE A 88 22.61 14.93 -25.00
N GLY A 89 23.88 14.98 -24.54
CA GLY A 89 24.81 16.06 -24.82
C GLY A 89 25.12 16.21 -26.33
N ILE A 90 25.35 15.10 -27.03
CA ILE A 90 25.56 15.10 -28.49
C ILE A 90 24.31 15.64 -29.22
N ARG A 91 23.10 15.19 -28.84
CA ARG A 91 21.85 15.70 -29.45
C ARG A 91 21.63 17.18 -29.18
N LEU A 92 21.95 17.66 -27.97
CA LEU A 92 21.90 19.10 -27.66
C LEU A 92 22.87 19.90 -28.53
N ALA A 93 24.11 19.41 -28.71
CA ALA A 93 25.12 20.06 -29.54
C ALA A 93 24.72 20.12 -31.02
N LEU A 94 23.94 19.14 -31.50
CA LEU A 94 23.34 19.12 -32.83
C LEU A 94 22.08 20.00 -32.97
N GLY A 95 21.69 20.74 -31.92
CA GLY A 95 20.58 21.69 -31.93
C GLY A 95 19.22 21.12 -31.54
N ALA A 96 19.16 19.91 -30.96
CA ALA A 96 17.90 19.35 -30.46
C ALA A 96 17.34 20.20 -29.30
N ARG A 97 16.02 20.45 -29.31
CA ARG A 97 15.38 21.21 -28.24
C ARG A 97 15.34 20.36 -26.96
N PRO A 98 15.59 20.96 -25.78
CA PRO A 98 15.51 20.25 -24.49
C PRO A 98 14.16 19.54 -24.26
N ALA A 99 13.07 20.14 -24.76
CA ALA A 99 11.72 19.58 -24.68
C ALA A 99 11.57 18.25 -25.45
N ASP A 100 12.23 18.10 -26.61
CA ASP A 100 12.16 16.89 -27.43
C ASP A 100 12.85 15.71 -26.74
N ILE A 101 13.96 15.99 -26.05
CA ILE A 101 14.71 15.01 -25.27
C ILE A 101 13.94 14.61 -24.02
N ALA A 102 13.35 15.58 -23.31
CA ALA A 102 12.50 15.31 -22.15
C ALA A 102 11.29 14.43 -22.53
N ARG A 103 10.64 14.71 -23.67
CA ARG A 103 9.53 13.91 -24.19
C ARG A 103 9.95 12.48 -24.51
N LEU A 104 11.12 12.29 -25.13
CA LEU A 104 11.63 10.97 -25.44
C LEU A 104 11.90 10.15 -24.18
N LEU A 105 12.58 10.74 -23.19
CA LEU A 105 12.84 10.08 -21.90
C LEU A 105 11.55 9.76 -21.15
N PHE A 106 10.56 10.65 -21.21
CA PHE A 106 9.28 10.43 -20.57
C PHE A 106 8.51 9.29 -21.23
N LEU A 107 8.48 9.22 -22.57
CA LEU A 107 7.85 8.12 -23.32
C LEU A 107 8.51 6.77 -23.04
N ASP A 108 9.84 6.73 -22.95
CA ASP A 108 10.59 5.52 -22.63
C ASP A 108 10.36 5.09 -21.16
N GLY A 109 10.32 6.07 -20.25
CA GLY A 109 9.91 5.89 -18.86
C GLY A 109 8.50 5.29 -18.76
N ALA A 110 7.53 5.94 -19.41
CA ALA A 110 6.13 5.57 -19.39
C ALA A 110 5.89 4.17 -19.97
N ARG A 111 6.55 3.80 -21.08
CA ARG A 111 6.44 2.45 -21.64
C ARG A 111 6.83 1.37 -20.64
N MET A 112 7.95 1.53 -19.96
CA MET A 112 8.42 0.56 -18.97
C MET A 112 7.48 0.49 -17.75
N THR A 113 6.99 1.64 -17.27
CA THR A 113 5.99 1.69 -16.19
C THR A 113 4.70 1.00 -16.59
N MET A 114 4.20 1.24 -17.82
CA MET A 114 2.99 0.60 -18.32
C MET A 114 3.13 -0.91 -18.43
N ILE A 115 4.28 -1.42 -18.90
CA ILE A 115 4.55 -2.86 -18.95
C ILE A 115 4.55 -3.44 -17.52
N GLY A 116 5.23 -2.78 -16.59
CA GLY A 116 5.26 -3.19 -15.19
C GLY A 116 3.87 -3.23 -14.55
N LEU A 117 3.04 -2.22 -14.80
CA LEU A 117 1.66 -2.16 -14.32
C LEU A 117 0.77 -3.23 -14.97
N ALA A 118 0.91 -3.44 -16.29
CA ALA A 118 0.12 -4.43 -17.03
C ALA A 118 0.39 -5.86 -16.55
N ILE A 119 1.59 -6.16 -16.04
CA ILE A 119 1.94 -7.46 -15.48
C ILE A 119 1.64 -7.52 -13.98
N GLY A 120 2.04 -6.49 -13.24
CA GLY A 120 1.93 -6.45 -11.77
C GLY A 120 0.49 -6.40 -11.28
N PHE A 121 -0.40 -5.68 -11.98
CA PHE A 121 -1.79 -5.55 -11.55
C PHE A 121 -2.56 -6.88 -11.62
N PRO A 122 -2.55 -7.63 -12.74
CA PRO A 122 -3.14 -8.98 -12.78
C PRO A 122 -2.52 -9.92 -11.73
N LEU A 123 -1.20 -9.87 -11.55
CA LEU A 123 -0.52 -10.73 -10.58
C LEU A 123 -0.98 -10.43 -9.14
N ALA A 124 -1.13 -9.15 -8.79
CA ALA A 124 -1.65 -8.73 -7.49
C ALA A 124 -3.09 -9.23 -7.28
N VAL A 125 -3.94 -9.12 -8.31
CA VAL A 125 -5.34 -9.61 -8.26
C VAL A 125 -5.40 -11.12 -8.07
N ILE A 126 -4.58 -11.90 -8.79
CA ILE A 126 -4.54 -13.36 -8.69
C ILE A 126 -4.07 -13.78 -7.29
N LEU A 127 -2.98 -13.19 -6.80
CA LEU A 127 -2.46 -13.48 -5.45
C LEU A 127 -3.46 -13.10 -4.36
N GLY A 128 -4.13 -11.95 -4.48
CA GLY A 128 -5.19 -11.54 -3.58
C GLY A 128 -6.34 -12.54 -3.52
N ARG A 129 -6.79 -13.04 -4.69
CA ARG A 129 -7.82 -14.08 -4.78
C ARG A 129 -7.41 -15.42 -4.18
N LEU A 130 -6.16 -15.83 -4.36
CA LEU A 130 -5.66 -17.09 -3.79
C LEU A 130 -5.63 -17.02 -2.26
N LEU A 131 -5.21 -15.87 -1.71
CA LEU A 131 -5.22 -15.64 -0.26
C LEU A 131 -6.65 -15.55 0.28
N SER A 132 -7.57 -14.89 -0.44
CA SER A 132 -8.97 -14.77 -0.03
C SER A 132 -9.71 -16.11 0.02
N ALA A 133 -9.31 -17.06 -0.81
CA ALA A 133 -9.91 -18.40 -0.84
C ALA A 133 -9.60 -19.21 0.43
N GLU A 134 -8.47 -18.93 1.09
CA GLU A 134 -8.03 -19.62 2.32
C GLU A 134 -8.52 -18.90 3.60
N PHE A 135 -8.69 -17.57 3.57
CA PHE A 135 -9.15 -16.78 4.71
C PHE A 135 -10.63 -16.39 4.55
N PHE A 136 -11.51 -17.08 5.29
CA PHE A 136 -12.97 -16.87 5.34
C PHE A 136 -13.39 -15.39 5.20
N ASP A 137 -14.24 -15.13 4.18
CA ASP A 137 -15.13 -13.95 4.04
C ASP A 137 -14.47 -12.58 4.28
N THR A 138 -13.25 -12.39 3.76
CA THR A 138 -12.57 -11.08 3.76
C THR A 138 -12.62 -10.43 2.38
N ASP A 139 -13.16 -9.21 2.32
CA ASP A 139 -13.12 -8.34 1.14
C ASP A 139 -11.66 -8.08 0.74
N SER A 140 -11.15 -8.91 -0.17
CA SER A 140 -9.73 -8.93 -0.55
C SER A 140 -9.39 -7.87 -1.60
N PHE A 141 -10.40 -7.11 -2.04
CA PHE A 141 -10.28 -6.05 -3.02
C PHE A 141 -10.51 -4.71 -2.35
N ASP A 142 -9.48 -4.14 -1.73
CA ASP A 142 -9.50 -2.76 -1.29
C ASP A 142 -9.22 -1.83 -2.50
N PRO A 143 -10.23 -1.06 -2.99
CA PRO A 143 -10.05 -0.18 -4.13
C PRO A 143 -9.00 0.92 -3.87
N ILE A 144 -8.82 1.31 -2.60
CA ILE A 144 -7.84 2.32 -2.21
C ILE A 144 -6.43 1.78 -2.43
N VAL A 145 -6.12 0.58 -1.96
CA VAL A 145 -4.77 0.00 -2.13
C VAL A 145 -4.47 -0.30 -3.60
N LEU A 146 -5.45 -0.87 -4.33
CA LEU A 146 -5.32 -1.19 -5.75
C LEU A 146 -5.16 0.03 -6.66
N THR A 147 -5.55 1.22 -6.20
CA THR A 147 -5.35 2.48 -6.94
C THR A 147 -4.13 3.26 -6.46
N LEU A 148 -3.97 3.41 -5.14
CA LEU A 148 -2.94 4.23 -4.54
C LEU A 148 -1.53 3.66 -4.77
N ALA A 149 -1.34 2.35 -4.62
CA ALA A 149 -0.03 1.72 -4.79
C ALA A 149 0.54 1.91 -6.23
N PRO A 150 -0.19 1.57 -7.31
CA PRO A 150 0.30 1.82 -8.66
C PRO A 150 0.45 3.32 -8.98
N LEU A 151 -0.40 4.19 -8.42
CA LEU A 151 -0.24 5.64 -8.56
C LEU A 151 1.06 6.15 -7.94
N VAL A 152 1.40 5.69 -6.74
CA VAL A 152 2.66 6.02 -6.05
C VAL A 152 3.86 5.55 -6.85
N LEU A 153 3.83 4.32 -7.38
CA LEU A 153 4.91 3.79 -8.22
C LEU A 153 5.03 4.55 -9.55
N ALA A 154 3.91 4.92 -10.17
CA ALA A 154 3.91 5.73 -11.38
C ALA A 154 4.49 7.13 -11.13
N ALA A 155 4.13 7.77 -10.01
CA ALA A 155 4.69 9.04 -9.59
C ALA A 155 6.20 8.94 -9.33
N ALA A 156 6.64 7.88 -8.63
CA ALA A 156 8.07 7.63 -8.40
C ALA A 156 8.84 7.45 -9.72
N ALA A 157 8.29 6.69 -10.67
CA ALA A 157 8.89 6.50 -11.99
C ALA A 157 8.94 7.81 -12.80
N ALA A 158 7.91 8.64 -12.74
CA ALA A 158 7.87 9.94 -13.41
C ALA A 158 8.88 10.93 -12.80
N LEU A 159 9.01 10.95 -11.46
CA LEU A 159 10.03 11.74 -10.78
C LEU A 159 11.44 11.27 -11.14
N ALA A 160 11.64 9.95 -11.23
CA ALA A 160 12.92 9.35 -11.60
C ALA A 160 13.36 9.64 -13.03
N THR A 161 12.43 9.85 -13.96
CA THR A 161 12.75 10.22 -15.34
C THR A 161 12.93 11.73 -15.48
N TYR A 162 12.12 12.53 -14.77
CA TYR A 162 12.13 13.98 -14.86
C TYR A 162 13.33 14.65 -14.15
N LEU A 163 13.66 14.23 -12.92
CA LEU A 163 14.73 14.88 -12.14
C LEU A 163 16.11 14.77 -12.83
N PRO A 164 16.58 13.58 -13.26
CA PRO A 164 17.88 13.44 -13.90
C PRO A 164 17.92 14.09 -15.28
N ALA A 165 16.84 14.01 -16.06
CA ALA A 165 16.72 14.73 -17.33
C ALA A 165 16.89 16.24 -17.13
N ARG A 166 16.22 16.80 -16.12
CA ARG A 166 16.34 18.23 -15.79
C ARG A 166 17.72 18.60 -15.27
N ARG A 167 18.37 17.71 -14.51
CA ARG A 167 19.77 17.90 -14.09
C ARG A 167 20.72 17.88 -15.30
N GLY A 168 20.59 16.91 -16.21
CA GLY A 168 21.41 16.81 -17.42
C GLY A 168 21.24 18.00 -18.38
N MET A 169 20.02 18.56 -18.48
CA MET A 169 19.76 19.77 -19.28
C MET A 169 20.30 21.06 -18.66
N ARG A 170 20.62 21.06 -17.36
CA ARG A 170 21.19 22.22 -16.65
C ARG A 170 22.72 22.19 -16.60
N ILE A 171 23.34 21.04 -16.82
CA ILE A 171 24.79 20.95 -16.98
C ILE A 171 25.12 21.57 -18.35
N SER A 172 25.91 22.63 -18.33
CA SER A 172 26.36 23.30 -19.55
C SER A 172 27.04 22.27 -20.47
N PRO A 173 26.71 22.22 -21.77
CA PRO A 173 27.40 21.35 -22.74
C PRO A 173 28.91 21.54 -22.73
N LEU A 174 29.38 22.72 -22.32
CA LEU A 174 30.79 23.07 -22.20
C LEU A 174 31.47 22.41 -20.99
N ASP A 175 30.74 22.11 -19.90
CA ASP A 175 31.31 21.42 -18.72
C ASP A 175 31.38 19.90 -18.94
N ALA A 176 30.42 19.35 -19.72
CA ALA A 176 30.42 17.92 -20.10
C ALA A 176 31.60 17.54 -21.03
N LEU A 177 32.20 18.51 -21.72
CA LEU A 177 33.40 18.34 -22.55
C LEU A 177 34.70 18.62 -21.79
N ARG A 178 34.63 19.21 -20.59
CA ARG A 178 35.80 19.62 -19.80
C ARG A 178 36.15 18.67 -18.66
N THR A 179 35.36 17.61 -18.50
CA THR A 179 35.67 16.50 -17.58
C THR A 179 36.47 15.47 -18.37
N GLU A 180 37.76 15.77 -18.59
CA GLU A 180 38.80 14.75 -18.72
C GLU A 180 39.28 14.33 -17.33
#